data_AF-A0A813K8T8-F1
#
_entry.id   AF-A0A813K8T8-F1
#
_cell.length_a   1.000
_cell.length_b   1.000
_cell.length_c   1.000
_cell.angle_alpha   90.00
_cell.angle_beta   90.00
_cell.angle_gamma   90.00
#
_symmetry.space_group_name_H-M   'P 1'
#
loop_
_entity.id
_entity.type
_entity.pdbx_description
1 polymer ?
#
loop_
_entity_poly.entity_id
_entity_poly.type
_entity_poly.pdbx_seq_one_letter_code
_entity_poly.pdbx_strand_id
1 'polypeptide(L)'
;MLPNMGGGMPPFAGPPTPEMQDKLRKIRYCVIGIFAAAVGRFATGDLPMNELMCGIVGVFLLSQDPNMAPCYTCLASSPLGQCAGPGGGGLSCVMAFTFMAFINSFFLSIKLFMGGPFVLMSFAFQFAGGVQGWRLNSLVSAAAASGDGSFGGQSGQGLLPQQPMAQMNLGAAPGGRSGAPAPPSFSAFQGTGQRLGG
;
A
#
# COMPACT_ATOMS: atom_id res chain seq x y z
N MET A 1 28.28 -3.72 5.87
CA MET A 1 27.16 -2.97 6.48
C MET A 1 26.69 -1.97 5.43
N LEU A 2 25.62 -2.29 4.69
CA LEU A 2 25.04 -1.33 3.75
C LEU A 2 24.25 -0.30 4.58
N PRO A 3 24.49 1.01 4.40
CA PRO A 3 23.74 2.03 5.10
C PRO A 3 22.26 1.83 4.84
N ASN A 4 21.48 1.83 5.91
CA ASN A 4 20.02 1.74 5.87
C ASN A 4 19.49 2.95 5.09
N MET A 5 19.38 2.83 3.77
CA MET A 5 18.70 3.80 2.91
C MET A 5 17.17 3.76 3.10
N GLY A 6 16.68 3.10 4.14
CA GLY A 6 15.32 3.22 4.66
C GLY A 6 15.07 4.58 5.32
N GLY A 7 15.46 5.68 4.65
CA GLY A 7 14.94 7.00 4.93
C GLY A 7 13.45 6.98 4.56
N GLY A 8 12.63 6.46 5.47
CA GLY A 8 11.19 6.40 5.33
C GLY A 8 10.69 7.81 5.04
N MET A 9 10.03 7.98 3.90
CA MET A 9 9.38 9.24 3.57
C MET A 9 8.45 9.60 4.74
N PRO A 10 8.53 10.82 5.30
CA PRO A 10 7.69 11.19 6.44
C PRO A 10 6.22 10.90 6.14
N PRO A 11 5.48 10.28 7.07
CA PRO A 11 4.07 10.00 6.84
C PRO A 11 3.34 11.31 6.55
N PHE A 12 2.70 11.39 5.38
CA PHE A 12 1.85 12.52 5.02
C PHE A 12 0.62 12.50 5.94
N ALA A 13 0.64 13.32 7.00
CA ALA A 13 -0.34 13.29 8.08
C ALA A 13 -1.50 14.29 7.92
N GLY A 14 -1.61 14.98 6.78
CA GLY A 14 -2.68 15.96 6.55
C GLY A 14 -3.79 15.46 5.59
N PRO A 15 -5.00 16.05 5.66
CA PRO A 15 -6.08 15.73 4.73
C PRO A 15 -5.67 16.10 3.29
N PRO A 16 -5.96 15.27 2.28
CA PRO A 16 -5.57 15.54 0.90
C PRO A 16 -6.22 16.84 0.41
N THR A 17 -5.41 17.72 -0.19
CA THR A 17 -5.90 18.98 -0.78
C THR A 17 -6.95 18.69 -1.86
N PRO A 18 -7.88 19.62 -2.15
CA PRO A 18 -8.94 19.39 -3.14
C PRO A 18 -8.38 19.00 -4.52
N GLU A 19 -7.24 19.57 -4.92
CA GLU A 19 -6.57 19.20 -6.17
C GLU A 19 -6.07 17.75 -6.18
N MET A 20 -5.54 17.27 -5.06
CA MET A 20 -5.10 15.87 -4.92
C MET A 20 -6.30 14.92 -4.96
N GLN A 21 -7.42 15.30 -4.33
CA GLN A 21 -8.66 14.51 -4.37
C GLN A 21 -9.21 14.37 -5.79
N ASP A 22 -9.13 15.41 -6.62
CA ASP A 22 -9.53 15.34 -8.03
C ASP A 22 -8.66 14.35 -8.82
N LYS A 23 -7.36 14.26 -8.52
CA LYS A 23 -6.47 13.24 -9.12
C LYS A 23 -6.82 11.84 -8.62
N LEU A 24 -7.05 11.66 -7.33
CA LEU A 24 -7.46 10.38 -6.75
C LEU A 24 -8.77 9.88 -7.37
N ARG A 25 -9.75 10.76 -7.59
CA ARG A 25 -11.00 10.40 -8.31
C ARG A 25 -10.73 9.91 -9.73
N LYS A 26 -9.78 10.53 -10.46
CA LYS A 26 -9.39 10.06 -11.81
C LYS A 26 -8.66 8.72 -11.77
N ILE A 27 -7.77 8.53 -10.78
CA ILE A 27 -7.07 7.26 -10.56
C ILE A 27 -8.07 6.13 -10.24
N ARG A 28 -9.14 6.41 -9.47
CA ARG A 28 -10.22 5.44 -9.20
C ARG A 28 -10.79 4.82 -10.48
N TYR A 29 -11.17 5.66 -11.44
CA TYR A 29 -11.69 5.17 -12.72
C TYR A 29 -10.65 4.36 -13.49
N CYS A 30 -9.37 4.72 -13.40
CA CYS A 30 -8.29 3.94 -14.00
C CYS A 30 -8.16 2.56 -13.33
N VAL A 31 -8.19 2.48 -12.00
CA VAL A 31 -8.11 1.22 -11.25
C VAL A 31 -9.28 0.30 -11.58
N ILE A 32 -10.51 0.84 -11.64
CA ILE A 32 -11.69 0.06 -12.08
C ILE A 32 -11.51 -0.45 -13.51
N GLY A 33 -11.00 0.41 -14.42
CA GLY A 33 -10.70 0.03 -15.80
C GLY A 33 -9.63 -1.05 -15.92
N ILE A 34 -8.60 -1.03 -15.06
CA ILE A 34 -7.57 -2.07 -14.98
C ILE A 34 -8.17 -3.41 -14.57
N PHE A 35 -9.03 -3.45 -13.55
CA PHE A 35 -9.71 -4.68 -13.15
C PHE A 35 -10.66 -5.19 -14.23
N ALA A 36 -11.45 -4.31 -14.86
CA ALA A 36 -12.33 -4.68 -15.96
C ALA A 36 -11.55 -5.28 -17.14
N ALA A 37 -10.43 -4.66 -17.51
CA ALA A 37 -9.55 -5.17 -18.55
C ALA A 37 -8.90 -6.51 -18.14
N ALA A 38 -8.49 -6.65 -16.88
CA ALA A 38 -7.94 -7.90 -16.37
C ALA A 38 -8.97 -9.05 -16.46
N VAL A 39 -10.21 -8.82 -16.01
CA VAL A 39 -11.32 -9.81 -16.13
C VAL A 39 -11.59 -10.16 -17.59
N GLY A 40 -11.60 -9.17 -18.48
CA GLY A 40 -11.75 -9.41 -19.92
C GLY A 40 -10.63 -10.29 -20.49
N ARG A 41 -9.38 -10.08 -20.06
CA ARG A 41 -8.24 -10.93 -20.44
C ARG A 41 -8.34 -12.34 -19.88
N PHE A 42 -8.79 -12.51 -18.64
CA PHE A 42 -9.07 -13.83 -18.06
C PHE A 42 -10.11 -14.59 -18.89
N ALA A 43 -11.17 -13.91 -19.34
CA ALA A 43 -12.19 -14.52 -20.19
C ALA A 43 -11.64 -14.96 -21.56
N THR A 44 -10.56 -14.34 -22.04
CA THR A 44 -9.85 -14.74 -23.27
C THR A 44 -8.73 -15.77 -23.06
N GLY A 45 -8.53 -16.26 -21.83
CA GLY A 45 -7.52 -17.28 -21.50
C GLY A 45 -6.13 -16.73 -21.16
N ASP A 46 -5.96 -15.41 -21.13
CA ASP A 46 -4.73 -14.76 -20.68
C ASP A 46 -4.76 -14.54 -19.16
N LEU A 47 -3.63 -14.73 -18.47
CA LEU A 47 -3.49 -14.48 -17.03
C LEU A 47 -2.76 -13.13 -16.78
N PRO A 48 -3.47 -11.99 -16.62
CA PRO A 48 -2.88 -10.67 -16.47
C PRO A 48 -2.42 -10.39 -15.02
N MET A 49 -1.49 -11.20 -14.52
CA MET A 49 -1.01 -11.11 -13.12
C MET A 49 -0.37 -9.74 -12.81
N ASN A 50 0.33 -9.15 -13.77
CA ASN A 50 0.97 -7.85 -13.60
C ASN A 50 -0.06 -6.72 -13.46
N GLU A 51 -1.14 -6.78 -14.24
CA GLU A 51 -2.24 -5.82 -14.16
C GLU A 51 -3.04 -5.98 -12.88
N LEU A 52 -3.26 -7.21 -12.42
CA LEU A 52 -3.88 -7.48 -11.12
C LEU A 52 -3.08 -6.87 -9.98
N MET A 53 -1.75 -7.05 -9.97
CA MET A 53 -0.90 -6.47 -8.92
C MET A 53 -0.92 -4.94 -8.96
N CYS A 54 -0.87 -4.34 -10.14
CA CYS A 54 -1.02 -2.89 -10.30
C CYS A 54 -2.39 -2.39 -9.79
N GLY A 55 -3.47 -3.12 -10.11
CA GLY A 55 -4.82 -2.85 -9.61
C GLY A 55 -4.90 -2.91 -8.09
N ILE A 56 -4.33 -3.94 -7.47
CA ILE A 56 -4.28 -4.11 -6.00
C ILE A 56 -3.55 -2.94 -5.33
N VAL A 57 -2.40 -2.53 -5.86
CA VAL A 57 -1.66 -1.37 -5.33
C VAL A 57 -2.46 -0.08 -5.52
N GLY A 58 -3.22 0.02 -6.62
CA GLY A 58 -4.20 1.09 -6.82
C GLY A 58 -5.31 1.11 -5.77
N VAL A 59 -5.79 -0.06 -5.30
CA VAL A 59 -6.77 -0.12 -4.20
C VAL A 59 -6.17 0.35 -2.88
N PHE A 60 -4.92 -0.04 -2.56
CA PHE A 60 -4.23 0.48 -1.38
C PHE A 60 -4.00 2.00 -1.45
N LEU A 61 -3.72 2.53 -2.65
CA LEU A 61 -3.63 3.97 -2.88
C LEU A 61 -4.97 4.69 -2.63
N LEU A 62 -6.09 4.04 -2.95
CA LEU A 62 -7.45 4.56 -2.79
C LEU A 62 -8.09 4.16 -1.45
N SER A 63 -7.30 3.91 -0.40
CA SER A 63 -7.80 3.46 0.90
C SER A 63 -8.80 4.43 1.57
N GLN A 64 -8.68 5.73 1.29
CA GLN A 64 -9.58 6.76 1.81
C GLN A 64 -10.90 6.90 1.01
N ASP A 65 -11.07 6.09 -0.02
CA ASP A 65 -12.21 6.18 -0.92
C ASP A 65 -13.40 5.33 -0.40
N PRO A 66 -14.57 5.93 -0.13
CA PRO A 66 -15.71 5.19 0.40
C PRO A 66 -16.20 4.09 -0.55
N ASN A 67 -15.97 4.22 -1.87
CA ASN A 67 -16.41 3.24 -2.85
C ASN A 67 -15.44 2.04 -2.96
N MET A 68 -14.17 2.22 -2.56
CA MET A 68 -13.17 1.15 -2.56
C MET A 68 -12.99 0.53 -1.17
N ALA A 69 -13.61 1.07 -0.13
CA ALA A 69 -13.48 0.61 1.24
C ALA A 69 -13.70 -0.90 1.42
N PRO A 70 -14.73 -1.56 0.84
CA PRO A 70 -14.92 -3.00 1.01
C PRO A 70 -13.78 -3.82 0.39
N CYS A 71 -13.29 -3.42 -0.79
CA CYS A 71 -12.18 -4.08 -1.47
C CYS A 71 -10.88 -3.89 -0.68
N TYR A 72 -10.65 -2.68 -0.19
CA TYR A 72 -9.52 -2.37 0.68
C TYR A 72 -9.55 -3.20 1.97
N THR A 73 -10.69 -3.31 2.67
CA THR A 73 -10.80 -4.11 3.90
C THR A 73 -10.48 -5.59 3.64
N CYS A 74 -10.98 -6.13 2.53
CA CYS A 74 -10.64 -7.49 2.11
C CYS A 74 -9.14 -7.66 1.87
N LEU A 75 -8.51 -6.76 1.10
CA LEU A 75 -7.08 -6.82 0.80
C LEU A 75 -6.21 -6.57 2.03
N ALA A 76 -6.61 -5.68 2.93
CA ALA A 76 -5.91 -5.39 4.17
C ALA A 76 -5.93 -6.57 5.14
N SER A 77 -6.99 -7.40 5.11
CA SER A 77 -7.07 -8.65 5.87
C SER A 77 -6.21 -9.78 5.28
N SER A 78 -5.74 -9.62 4.05
CA SER A 78 -4.87 -10.58 3.36
C SER A 78 -3.38 -10.33 3.67
N PRO A 79 -2.47 -11.27 3.34
CA PRO A 79 -1.03 -11.06 3.48
C PRO A 79 -0.50 -9.81 2.75
N LEU A 80 -1.22 -9.31 1.74
CA LEU A 80 -0.87 -8.09 1.02
C LEU A 80 -1.02 -6.82 1.85
N GLY A 81 -1.78 -6.86 2.96
CA GLY A 81 -1.91 -5.73 3.89
C GLY A 81 -0.55 -5.29 4.45
N GLN A 82 0.41 -6.20 4.58
CA GLN A 82 1.77 -5.88 5.02
C GLN A 82 2.54 -5.00 4.02
N CYS A 83 2.17 -5.05 2.74
CA CYS A 83 2.79 -4.23 1.69
C CYS A 83 2.33 -2.77 1.71
N ALA A 84 1.21 -2.47 2.40
CA ALA A 84 0.68 -1.11 2.53
C ALA A 84 1.48 -0.24 3.53
N GLY A 85 2.44 -0.84 4.24
CA GLY A 85 3.26 -0.18 5.25
C GLY A 85 2.49 0.19 6.53
N PRO A 86 3.16 0.82 7.51
CA PRO A 86 2.57 1.14 8.81
C PRO A 86 1.35 2.07 8.74
N GLY A 87 1.24 2.86 7.67
CA GLY A 87 0.13 3.79 7.45
C GLY A 87 -1.10 3.18 6.75
N GLY A 88 -1.08 1.88 6.45
CA GLY A 88 -2.20 1.21 5.78
C GLY A 88 -2.44 1.69 4.34
N GLY A 89 -1.41 2.20 3.66
CA GLY A 89 -1.46 2.63 2.26
C GLY A 89 -1.69 4.13 2.06
N GLY A 90 -2.61 4.49 1.16
CA GLY A 90 -2.89 5.86 0.79
C GLY A 90 -1.82 6.47 -0.11
N LEU A 91 -1.46 7.74 0.14
CA LEU A 91 -0.51 8.49 -0.69
C LEU A 91 0.90 7.88 -0.72
N SER A 92 1.27 7.08 0.29
CA SER A 92 2.54 6.34 0.30
C SER A 92 2.66 5.33 -0.85
N CYS A 93 1.53 4.82 -1.35
CA CYS A 93 1.48 3.87 -2.46
C CYS A 93 1.54 4.53 -3.85
N VAL A 94 1.49 5.88 -3.94
CA VAL A 94 1.45 6.60 -5.23
C VAL A 94 2.66 6.23 -6.10
N MET A 95 3.86 6.23 -5.53
CA MET A 95 5.09 5.97 -6.27
C MET A 95 5.13 4.52 -6.80
N ALA A 96 4.77 3.56 -5.95
CA ALA A 96 4.69 2.15 -6.32
C ALA A 96 3.65 1.91 -7.42
N PHE A 97 2.45 2.49 -7.28
CA PHE A 97 1.40 2.43 -8.30
C PHE A 97 1.88 3.03 -9.63
N THR A 98 2.46 4.22 -9.60
CA THR A 98 2.95 4.93 -10.80
C THR A 98 4.02 4.13 -11.53
N PHE A 99 4.98 3.59 -10.78
CA PHE A 99 6.05 2.76 -11.33
C PHE A 99 5.52 1.48 -11.99
N MET A 100 4.66 0.74 -11.29
CA MET A 100 4.05 -0.48 -11.84
C MET A 100 3.18 -0.17 -13.06
N ALA A 101 2.38 0.89 -13.02
CA ALA A 101 1.53 1.29 -14.13
C ALA A 101 2.34 1.61 -15.40
N PHE A 102 3.46 2.33 -15.27
CA PHE A 102 4.33 2.62 -16.43
C PHE A 102 5.04 1.39 -16.97
N ILE A 103 5.59 0.54 -16.10
CA ILE A 103 6.24 -0.71 -16.53
C ILE A 103 5.26 -1.61 -17.27
N ASN A 104 4.06 -1.79 -16.72
CA ASN A 104 3.04 -2.59 -17.36
C ASN A 104 2.57 -1.96 -18.68
N SER A 105 2.38 -0.65 -18.71
CA SER A 105 2.05 0.08 -19.94
C SER A 105 3.13 -0.11 -21.01
N PHE A 106 4.41 -0.14 -20.63
CA PHE A 106 5.51 -0.41 -21.56
C PHE A 106 5.40 -1.82 -22.15
N PHE A 107 5.26 -2.86 -21.32
CA PHE A 107 5.09 -4.23 -21.81
C PHE A 107 3.82 -4.41 -22.66
N LEU A 108 2.72 -3.73 -22.32
CA LEU A 108 1.50 -3.78 -23.11
C LEU A 108 1.63 -3.07 -24.45
N SER A 109 2.45 -2.03 -24.55
CA SER A 109 2.71 -1.35 -25.83
C SER A 109 3.38 -2.29 -26.84
N ILE A 110 4.28 -3.16 -26.39
CA ILE A 110 4.92 -4.19 -27.23
C ILE A 110 3.87 -5.21 -27.68
N LYS A 111 2.95 -5.61 -26.79
CA LYS A 111 1.88 -6.57 -27.10
C LYS A 111 0.71 -5.96 -27.88
N LEU A 112 0.69 -4.65 -28.10
CA LEU A 112 -0.44 -3.95 -28.71
C LEU A 112 -0.69 -4.39 -30.16
N PHE A 113 0.38 -4.76 -30.88
CA PHE A 113 0.30 -5.21 -32.29
C PHE A 113 -0.32 -6.60 -32.46
N MET A 114 -0.29 -7.44 -31.42
CA MET A 114 -0.84 -8.81 -31.47
C MET A 114 -2.01 -9.00 -30.50
N GLY A 115 -2.33 -7.98 -29.71
CA GLY A 115 -3.30 -8.05 -28.63
C GLY A 115 -4.73 -7.81 -29.08
N GLY A 116 -5.68 -8.44 -28.39
CA GLY A 116 -7.11 -8.13 -28.53
C GLY A 116 -7.49 -6.77 -27.90
N PRO A 117 -8.76 -6.36 -28.01
CA PRO A 117 -9.24 -5.06 -27.51
C PRO A 117 -9.01 -4.86 -25.99
N PHE A 118 -9.02 -5.94 -25.20
CA PHE A 118 -8.72 -5.87 -23.76
C PHE A 118 -7.28 -5.46 -23.45
N VAL A 119 -6.31 -5.76 -24.34
CA VAL A 119 -4.92 -5.32 -24.20
C VAL A 119 -4.83 -3.81 -24.40
N LEU A 120 -5.52 -3.27 -25.42
CA LEU A 120 -5.60 -1.83 -25.67
C LEU A 120 -6.27 -1.09 -24.51
N MET A 121 -7.38 -1.64 -24.00
CA MET A 121 -8.08 -1.08 -22.85
C MET A 121 -7.17 -1.05 -21.61
N SER A 122 -6.48 -2.17 -21.33
CA SER A 122 -5.51 -2.25 -20.23
C SER A 122 -4.38 -1.23 -20.38
N PHE A 123 -3.83 -1.08 -21.59
CA PHE A 123 -2.80 -0.10 -21.90
C PHE A 123 -3.30 1.33 -21.63
N ALA A 124 -4.48 1.69 -22.12
CA ALA A 124 -5.04 3.02 -21.98
C ALA A 124 -5.24 3.39 -20.49
N PHE A 125 -5.82 2.50 -19.69
CA PHE A 125 -6.05 2.76 -18.26
C PHE A 125 -4.78 2.76 -17.43
N GLN A 126 -3.80 1.91 -17.74
CA GLN A 126 -2.52 1.91 -17.02
C GLN A 126 -1.67 3.12 -17.38
N PHE A 127 -1.63 3.51 -18.65
CA PHE A 127 -0.94 4.72 -19.06
C PHE A 127 -1.58 5.96 -18.44
N ALA A 128 -2.92 6.09 -18.53
CA ALA A 128 -3.64 7.19 -17.91
C ALA A 128 -3.46 7.22 -16.38
N GLY A 129 -3.54 6.05 -15.73
CA GLY A 129 -3.30 5.87 -14.30
C GLY A 129 -1.89 6.31 -13.90
N GLY A 130 -0.86 5.89 -14.64
CA GLY A 130 0.53 6.28 -14.43
C GLY A 130 0.74 7.79 -14.58
N VAL A 131 0.14 8.42 -15.60
CA VAL A 131 0.20 9.88 -15.79
C VAL A 131 -0.48 10.63 -14.64
N GLN A 132 -1.66 10.18 -14.18
CA GLN A 132 -2.32 10.82 -13.03
C GLN A 132 -1.54 10.56 -11.73
N GLY A 133 -0.97 9.37 -11.54
CA GLY A 133 -0.13 9.02 -10.41
C GLY A 133 1.13 9.88 -10.34
N TRP A 134 1.80 10.10 -11.47
CA TRP A 134 2.94 11.00 -11.56
C TRP A 134 2.56 12.45 -11.21
N ARG A 135 1.45 12.96 -11.77
CA ARG A 135 0.96 14.30 -11.43
C ARG A 135 0.60 14.43 -9.95
N LEU A 136 -0.02 13.40 -9.37
CA LEU A 136 -0.32 13.36 -7.94
C LEU A 136 0.97 13.36 -7.12
N ASN A 137 1.98 12.59 -7.51
CA ASN A 137 3.29 12.58 -6.85
C ASN A 137 3.96 13.96 -6.90
N SER A 138 3.87 14.67 -8.02
CA SER A 138 4.38 16.04 -8.12
C SER A 138 3.67 17.00 -7.16
N LEU A 139 2.36 16.87 -6.97
CA LEU A 139 1.61 17.65 -5.97
C LEU A 139 2.00 17.30 -4.54
N VAL A 140 2.17 16.00 -4.24
CA VAL A 140 2.67 15.52 -2.93
C VAL A 140 4.06 16.11 -2.66
N SER A 141 4.99 16.03 -3.61
CA SER A 141 6.33 16.59 -3.49
C SER A 141 6.34 18.10 -3.33
N ALA A 142 5.48 18.82 -4.07
CA ALA A 142 5.36 20.27 -3.96
C ALA A 142 4.81 20.69 -2.58
N ALA A 143 3.79 19.99 -2.07
CA ALA A 143 3.25 20.22 -0.73
C ALA A 143 4.31 19.96 0.34
N ALA A 144 5.10 18.88 0.20
CA ALA A 144 6.21 18.59 1.12
C ALA A 144 7.31 19.68 1.10
N ALA A 145 7.64 20.20 -0.08
CA ALA A 145 8.68 21.23 -0.25
C ALA A 145 8.23 22.61 0.24
N SER A 146 6.94 22.92 0.15
CA SER A 146 6.40 24.23 0.56
C SER A 146 6.59 24.52 2.05
N GLY A 147 6.92 23.51 2.87
CA GLY A 147 7.31 23.71 4.27
C GLY A 147 6.26 24.40 5.12
N ASP A 148 5.03 24.52 4.62
CA ASP A 148 3.91 25.11 5.32
C ASP A 148 3.58 24.12 6.45
N GLY A 149 4.19 24.37 7.61
CA GLY A 149 4.30 23.47 8.76
C GLY A 149 2.97 23.01 9.34
N SER A 150 1.86 23.41 8.73
CA SER A 150 0.49 22.97 9.01
C SER A 150 0.19 21.55 8.50
N PHE A 151 0.93 21.02 7.52
CA PHE A 151 0.75 19.62 7.04
C PHE A 151 1.64 18.60 7.78
N GLY A 152 2.60 19.08 8.57
CA GLY A 152 3.41 18.29 9.50
C GLY A 152 2.82 18.36 10.90
N GLY A 153 1.57 17.93 11.07
CA GLY A 153 0.97 17.76 12.38
C GLY A 153 1.76 16.74 13.20
N GLN A 154 2.78 17.21 13.92
CA GLN A 154 3.27 16.75 15.22
C GLN A 154 3.31 15.23 15.48
N SER A 155 3.50 14.38 14.47
CA SER A 155 3.75 12.95 14.68
C SER A 155 5.23 12.74 14.97
N GLY A 156 5.66 13.12 16.17
CA GLY A 156 6.75 12.44 16.84
C GLY A 156 8.18 12.72 16.36
N GLN A 157 8.58 13.99 16.24
CA GLN A 157 9.96 14.36 16.61
C GLN A 157 10.06 14.51 18.15
N GLY A 158 9.39 13.61 18.87
CA GLY A 158 9.78 13.29 20.23
C GLY A 158 11.07 12.50 20.12
N LEU A 159 12.11 12.98 20.77
CA LEU A 159 13.20 12.15 21.25
C LEU A 159 12.62 10.81 21.73
N LEU A 160 12.75 9.75 20.93
CA LEU A 160 12.62 8.41 21.46
C LEU A 160 13.98 8.11 22.12
N PRO A 161 14.08 8.07 23.47
CA PRO A 161 15.08 7.20 24.06
C PRO A 161 14.82 5.80 23.52
N GLN A 162 15.87 5.08 23.13
CA GLN A 162 15.83 3.65 22.82
C GLN A 162 14.90 2.94 23.81
N GLN A 163 13.69 2.56 23.39
CA GLN A 163 12.91 1.58 24.12
C GLN A 163 13.24 0.20 23.55
N PRO A 164 13.86 -0.68 24.36
CA PRO A 164 14.07 -2.06 23.99
C PRO A 164 12.71 -2.75 23.85
N MET A 165 12.49 -3.40 22.71
CA MET A 165 11.35 -4.29 22.52
C MET A 165 11.49 -5.50 23.44
N ALA A 166 10.82 -5.46 24.59
CA ALA A 166 10.47 -6.64 25.35
C ALA A 166 9.23 -6.35 26.20
N GLN A 167 8.40 -7.39 26.29
CA GLN A 167 7.39 -7.58 27.32
C GLN A 167 5.98 -7.09 26.98
N MET A 168 5.35 -7.87 26.11
CA MET A 168 3.90 -8.10 26.13
C MET A 168 3.54 -8.71 27.51
N ASN A 169 3.18 -7.85 28.47
CA ASN A 169 2.61 -8.22 29.76
C ASN A 169 1.10 -8.41 29.58
N LEU A 170 0.68 -9.67 29.40
CA LEU A 170 -0.72 -10.08 29.39
C LEU A 170 -1.05 -10.66 30.77
N GLY A 171 -1.46 -9.78 31.68
CA GLY A 171 -2.03 -10.10 33.00
C GLY A 171 -2.28 -8.80 33.77
N ALA A 172 -3.39 -8.56 34.44
CA ALA A 172 -4.60 -9.33 34.67
C ALA A 172 -5.68 -8.33 35.14
N ALA A 173 -6.92 -8.50 34.70
CA ALA A 173 -8.08 -7.91 35.38
C ALA A 173 -8.57 -8.92 36.43
N PRO A 174 -8.73 -8.53 37.72
CA PRO A 174 -9.31 -9.40 38.73
C PRO A 174 -10.83 -9.26 38.67
N GLY A 175 -11.53 -10.35 38.33
CA GLY A 175 -12.95 -10.47 38.71
C GLY A 175 -13.83 -11.24 37.74
N GLY A 176 -14.03 -12.52 38.06
CA GLY A 176 -15.39 -13.08 38.02
C GLY A 176 -15.73 -14.12 36.96
N ARG A 177 -15.61 -15.39 37.38
CA ARG A 177 -16.49 -16.54 37.09
C ARG A 177 -16.34 -17.32 35.77
N SER A 178 -15.84 -18.54 35.99
CA SER A 178 -16.37 -19.83 35.50
C SER A 178 -16.03 -20.30 34.07
N GLY A 179 -14.93 -21.06 33.98
CA GLY A 179 -15.00 -22.45 33.52
C GLY A 179 -14.90 -22.74 32.02
N ALA A 180 -13.68 -22.74 31.47
CA ALA A 180 -13.32 -23.57 30.31
C ALA A 180 -11.82 -23.94 30.35
N PRO A 181 -11.43 -25.18 30.00
CA PRO A 181 -10.03 -25.60 29.96
C PRO A 181 -9.28 -24.90 28.81
N ALA A 182 -8.16 -24.25 29.15
CA ALA A 182 -7.33 -23.50 28.21
C ALA A 182 -6.54 -24.45 27.27
N PRO A 183 -6.41 -24.12 25.98
CA PRO A 183 -5.57 -24.88 25.06
C PRO A 183 -4.07 -24.70 25.38
N PRO A 184 -3.21 -25.70 25.12
CA PRO A 184 -1.78 -25.64 25.40
C PRO A 184 -1.10 -24.55 24.55
N SER A 185 -0.44 -23.61 25.23
CA SER A 185 0.32 -22.53 24.63
C SER A 185 1.59 -23.07 23.96
N PHE A 186 1.66 -22.98 22.63
CA PHE A 186 2.89 -23.25 21.88
C PHE A 186 3.83 -22.05 22.00
N SER A 187 4.82 -22.15 22.89
CA SER A 187 5.92 -21.19 22.96
C SER A 187 6.97 -21.57 21.91
N ALA A 188 6.97 -20.86 20.78
CA ALA A 188 8.03 -20.99 19.79
C ALA A 188 9.39 -20.68 20.44
N PHE A 189 10.34 -21.58 20.24
CA PHE A 189 11.68 -21.59 20.82
C PHE A 189 12.37 -20.21 20.68
N GLN A 190 12.29 -19.38 21.71
CA GLN A 190 13.07 -18.15 21.83
C GLN A 190 14.50 -18.54 22.21
N GLY A 191 15.24 -19.03 21.22
CA GLY A 191 16.66 -19.30 21.34
C GLY A 191 17.43 -18.00 21.50
N THR A 192 17.62 -17.55 22.75
CA THR A 192 18.61 -16.54 23.10
C THR A 192 19.99 -17.12 22.79
N GLY A 193 20.52 -16.80 21.61
CA GLY A 193 21.88 -17.14 21.19
C GLY A 193 22.91 -16.43 22.05
N GLN A 194 23.19 -17.00 23.22
CA GLN A 194 24.28 -16.60 24.09
C GLN A 194 25.58 -17.10 23.47
N ARG A 195 26.24 -16.24 22.67
CA ARG A 195 27.60 -16.47 22.17
C ARG A 195 28.55 -16.54 23.38
N LEU A 196 28.91 -17.74 23.79
CA LEU A 196 30.07 -17.97 24.66
C LEU A 196 31.32 -17.75 23.82
N GLY A 197 31.96 -16.59 23.99
CA GLY A 197 33.32 -16.34 23.51
C GLY A 197 34.31 -17.09 24.41
N GLY A 198 35.10 -17.95 23.79
CA GLY A 198 36.40 -18.42 24.27
C GLY A 198 37.49 -17.91 23.35
#